data_AF-A0A923EGX6-F1
#
_entry.id   AF-A0A923EGX6-F1
#
_cell.length_a   1.000
_cell.length_b   1.000
_cell.length_c   1.000
_cell.angle_alpha   90.00
_cell.angle_beta   90.00
_cell.angle_gamma   90.00
#
_symmetry.space_group_name_H-M   'P 1'
#
loop_
_entity.id
_entity.type
_entity.pdbx_description
1 polymer ?
#
loop_
_entity_poly.entity_id
_entity_poly.type
_entity_poly.pdbx_seq_one_letter_code
_entity_poly.pdbx_strand_id
1 'polypeptide(L)' 'MSTGMIIVLTGVAFFLMTCMALLDIARKDFGSIEMKALWAFIVALVPFIGVVVYFLFGFRKGKRPAAESPTD' A
#
# COMPACT_ATOMS: atom_id res chain seq x y z
N MET A 1 23.61 -14.28 -11.55
CA MET A 1 23.29 -13.44 -10.38
C MET A 1 23.74 -14.17 -9.12
N SER A 2 24.39 -13.50 -8.16
CA SER A 2 24.75 -14.16 -6.89
C SER A 2 23.51 -14.32 -6.00
N THR A 3 23.49 -15.32 -5.13
CA THR A 3 22.41 -15.54 -4.16
C THR A 3 22.18 -14.29 -3.30
N GLY A 4 23.26 -13.64 -2.85
CA GLY A 4 23.16 -12.39 -2.09
C GLY A 4 22.49 -11.28 -2.88
N MET A 5 22.80 -11.13 -4.17
CA MET A 5 22.16 -10.13 -5.02
C MET A 5 20.66 -10.38 -5.20
N ILE A 6 20.25 -11.65 -5.35
CA ILE A 6 18.83 -12.01 -5.46
C ILE A 6 18.08 -11.64 -4.18
N ILE A 7 18.66 -11.93 -3.00
CA ILE A 7 18.06 -11.60 -1.70
C ILE A 7 17.89 -10.10 -1.55
N VAL A 8 18.93 -9.31 -1.87
CA VAL A 8 18.91 -7.85 -1.78
C VAL A 8 17.85 -7.27 -2.72
N LEU A 9 17.84 -7.68 -3.99
CA LEU A 9 16.87 -7.17 -4.97
C LEU A 9 15.43 -7.50 -4.57
N THR A 10 15.20 -8.71 -4.03
CA THR A 10 13.88 -9.11 -3.53
C THR A 10 13.46 -8.24 -2.34
N GLY A 11 14.36 -8.01 -1.38
CA GLY A 11 14.10 -7.13 -0.24
C GLY A 11 13.78 -5.70 -0.66
N VAL A 12 14.55 -5.13 -1.60
CA VAL A 12 14.31 -3.78 -2.15
C VAL A 12 12.97 -3.72 -2.86
N ALA A 13 12.63 -4.71 -3.69
CA ALA A 13 11.35 -4.75 -4.38
C ALA A 13 10.17 -4.74 -3.40
N PHE A 14 10.22 -5.57 -2.35
CA PHE A 14 9.18 -5.60 -1.32
C PHE A 14 9.11 -4.33 -0.50
N PHE A 15 10.24 -3.72 -0.16
CA PHE A 15 10.27 -2.42 0.51
C PHE A 15 9.56 -1.34 -0.31
N LEU A 16 9.88 -1.23 -1.60
CA LEU A 16 9.25 -0.27 -2.50
C LEU A 16 7.74 -0.51 -2.62
N MET A 17 7.32 -1.77 -2.74
CA MET A 17 5.89 -2.13 -2.75
C MET A 17 5.19 -1.70 -1.46
N THR A 18 5.81 -1.91 -0.28
CA THR A 18 5.26 -1.47 1.01
C THR A 18 5.11 0.04 1.07
N CYS A 19 6.12 0.80 0.63
CA CYS A 19 6.04 2.26 0.55
C CYS A 19 4.90 2.71 -0.38
N MET A 20 4.76 2.10 -1.55
CA MET A 20 3.67 2.40 -2.49
C MET A 20 2.29 2.10 -1.89
N ALA A 21 2.15 0.97 -1.20
CA ALA A 21 0.91 0.61 -0.52
C ALA A 21 0.55 1.63 0.57
N LEU A 22 1.51 2.03 1.41
CA LEU A 22 1.28 3.05 2.44
C LEU A 22 0.88 4.41 1.85
N LEU A 23 1.53 4.83 0.76
CA LEU A 23 1.16 6.07 0.06
C LEU A 23 -0.25 5.99 -0.55
N ASP A 24 -0.61 4.85 -1.13
CA ASP A 24 -1.95 4.64 -1.69
C ASP A 24 -3.03 4.61 -0.59
N ILE A 25 -2.74 3.96 0.55
CA ILE A 25 -3.61 4.01 1.75
C ILE A 25 -3.76 5.45 2.21
N ALA A 26 -2.68 6.20 2.36
CA ALA A 26 -2.71 7.57 2.85
C ALA A 26 -3.57 8.49 1.96
N ARG A 27 -3.50 8.32 0.63
CA ARG A 27 -4.23 9.13 -0.36
C ARG A 27 -5.70 8.74 -0.54
N LYS A 28 -6.06 7.51 -0.18
CA LYS A 28 -7.44 7.02 -0.31
C LYS A 28 -8.26 7.31 0.94
N ASP A 29 -9.55 7.53 0.71
CA ASP A 29 -10.57 7.50 1.74
C ASP A 29 -11.22 6.11 1.75
N PHE A 30 -11.24 5.49 2.93
CA PHE A 30 -11.83 4.17 3.16
C PHE A 30 -13.19 4.25 3.86
N GLY A 31 -13.74 5.46 4.05
CA GLY A 31 -15.01 5.72 4.73
C GLY A 31 -14.92 5.74 6.25
N SER A 32 -13.88 5.14 6.85
CA SER A 32 -13.58 5.27 8.27
C SER A 32 -12.07 5.27 8.55
N ILE A 33 -11.68 5.94 9.63
CA ILE A 33 -10.28 5.97 10.09
C ILE A 33 -9.80 4.58 10.54
N GLU A 34 -10.69 3.78 11.14
CA GLU A 34 -10.40 2.41 11.59
C GLU A 34 -10.04 1.49 10.41
N MET A 35 -10.78 1.57 9.31
CA MET A 35 -10.49 0.77 8.11
C MET A 35 -9.18 1.20 7.45
N LYS A 36 -8.90 2.52 7.43
CA LYS A 36 -7.62 3.05 6.94
C LYS A 36 -6.46 2.55 7.79
N ALA A 37 -6.60 2.60 9.11
CA ALA A 37 -5.61 2.12 10.06
C ALA A 37 -5.40 0.60 9.95
N LEU A 38 -6.46 -0.19 9.75
CA LEU A 38 -6.37 -1.64 9.56
C LEU A 38 -5.52 -1.99 8.32
N TRP A 39 -5.77 -1.33 7.18
CA TRP A 39 -4.95 -1.56 5.99
C TRP A 39 -3.50 -1.13 6.20
N ALA A 40 -3.25 0.01 6.85
CA ALA A 40 -1.90 0.46 7.15
C ALA A 40 -1.17 -0.50 8.10
N PHE A 41 -1.87 -1.00 9.13
CA PHE A 41 -1.35 -1.95 10.11
C PHE A 41 -0.96 -3.28 9.45
N ILE A 42 -1.84 -3.85 8.63
CA ILE A 42 -1.57 -5.09 7.89
C ILE A 42 -0.32 -4.93 7.01
N VAL A 43 -0.21 -3.82 6.28
CA VAL A 43 0.95 -3.54 5.40
C VAL A 43 2.24 -3.31 6.19
N ALA A 44 2.18 -2.60 7.31
CA ALA A 44 3.37 -2.20 8.06
C ALA A 44 3.94 -3.31 8.98
N LEU A 45 3.08 -4.11 9.61
CA LEU A 45 3.51 -5.11 10.61
C LEU A 45 3.69 -6.52 10.06
N VAL A 46 3.12 -6.81 8.89
CA VAL A 46 3.25 -8.13 8.26
C VAL A 46 4.07 -7.97 6.97
N PRO A 47 5.42 -7.98 7.05
CA PRO A 47 6.25 -7.83 5.87
C PRO A 47 5.98 -8.95 4.86
N PHE A 48 6.18 -8.65 3.58
CA PHE A 48 5.88 -9.52 2.43
C PHE A 48 4.39 -9.85 2.24
N ILE A 49 3.73 -10.42 3.24
CA ILE A 49 2.33 -10.88 3.13
C ILE A 49 1.37 -9.69 3.15
N GLY A 50 1.55 -8.73 4.05
CA GLY A 50 0.65 -7.60 4.20
C GLY A 50 0.51 -6.76 2.94
N VAL A 51 1.63 -6.53 2.25
CA VAL A 51 1.64 -5.80 0.97
C VAL A 51 0.96 -6.59 -0.16
N VAL A 52 1.15 -7.92 -0.21
CA VAL A 52 0.45 -8.78 -1.18
C VAL A 52 -1.05 -8.76 -0.93
N VAL A 53 -1.49 -8.95 0.32
CA VAL A 53 -2.90 -8.90 0.71
C VAL A 53 -3.51 -7.53 0.38
N TYR A 54 -2.78 -6.45 0.64
CA TYR A 54 -3.24 -5.11 0.29
C TYR A 54 -3.44 -4.95 -1.22
N PHE A 55 -2.46 -5.32 -2.05
CA PHE A 55 -2.61 -5.16 -3.51
C PHE A 55 -3.72 -6.04 -4.10
N LEU A 56 -3.94 -7.24 -3.54
CA LEU A 56 -5.01 -8.12 -4.00
C LEU A 56 -6.41 -7.63 -3.61
N PHE A 57 -6.58 -7.16 -2.37
CA PHE A 57 -7.90 -6.86 -1.80
C PHE A 57 -8.08 -5.39 -1.41
N GLY A 58 -7.14 -4.81 -0.67
CA GLY A 58 -7.25 -3.47 -0.10
C GLY A 58 -7.17 -2.33 -1.11
N PHE A 59 -6.36 -2.49 -2.15
CA PHE A 59 -6.16 -1.48 -3.20
C PHE A 59 -7.46 -1.10 -3.92
N ARG A 60 -8.44 -2.02 -3.95
CA ARG A 60 -9.73 -1.81 -4.64
C ARG A 60 -10.81 -1.21 -3.73
N LYS A 61 -10.54 -1.08 -2.41
CA LYS A 61 -11.56 -0.71 -1.41
C LYS A 61 -11.66 0.80 -1.14
N GLY A 62 -10.57 1.55 -1.29
CA GLY A 62 -10.55 2.99 -1.03
C GLY A 62 -10.91 3.82 -2.27
N LYS A 63 -11.60 4.94 -2.07
CA LYS A 63 -11.89 5.93 -3.12
C LYS A 63 -10.84 7.02 -3.07
N ARG A 64 -10.40 7.50 -4.24
CA ARG A 64 -9.59 8.72 -4.30
C ARG A 64 -10.54 9.92 -4.21
N PRO A 65 -10.21 10.98 -3.45
CA PRO A 65 -10.96 12.22 -3.50
C PRO A 65 -11.14 12.64 -4.96
N ALA A 66 -12.35 13.00 -5.37
CA ALA A 66 -12.57 13.57 -6.69
C ALA A 66 -11.69 14.82 -6.77
N ALA A 67 -10.88 14.94 -7.82
CA ALA A 67 -10.20 16.19 -8.08
C ALA A 67 -11.31 17.25 -8.23
N GLU A 68 -11.32 18.25 -7.36
CA GLU A 68 -12.22 19.40 -7.48
C GLU A 68 -12.06 19.93 -8.91
N SER A 69 -13.12 19.79 -9.72
CA SER A 69 -13.20 20.50 -10.98
C SER A 69 -13.20 21.99 -10.64
N PRO A 70 -12.33 22.80 -11.26
CA PRO A 70 -12.31 24.24 -10.99
C PRO A 70 -13.71 24.78 -11.26
N THR A 71 -14.34 25.34 -10.23
CA THR A 71 -15.61 26.05 -10.33
C THR A 71 -15.44 27.20 -11.32
N ASP A 72 -16.29 27.20 -12.35
CA ASP A 72 -16.35 28.18 -13.46
C ASP A 72 -16.34 29.65 -13.01
#